data_AF-A0A5C7XI31-F1
#
_entry.id   AF-A0A5C7XI31-F1
#
_cell.length_a   1.000
_cell.length_b   1.000
_cell.length_c   1.000
_cell.angle_alpha   90.00
_cell.angle_beta   90.00
_cell.angle_gamma   90.00
#
_symmetry.space_group_name_H-M   'P 1'
#
loop_
_entity.id
_entity.type
_entity.pdbx_description
1 polymer ?
#
loop_
_entity_poly.entity_id
_entity_poly.type
_entity_poly.pdbx_seq_one_letter_code
_entity_poly.pdbx_strand_id
1 'polypeptide(L)'
;MSTYAFQSAFIDADTARQNWWNSRTGRRAGNPVGEPRFKRKHRCRDSFRIHHDVKRPTIRPDGYRRLIVPRLGSIRLHATAKPLCRALSRGAVIQSVTIASGGHRWYASVLIKDPVPARPRLPAGSMLREQAASTSASRPRQPCPPAK
;
A
#
# COMPACT_ATOMS: atom_id res chain seq x y z
N MET A 1 0.47 -28.45 -7.19
CA MET A 1 0.01 -27.29 -6.37
C MET A 1 1.05 -26.18 -6.39
N SER A 2 0.66 -24.92 -6.19
CA SER A 2 1.63 -23.81 -6.00
C SER A 2 2.03 -23.72 -4.54
N THR A 3 3.28 -24.06 -4.19
CA THR A 3 3.78 -24.03 -2.81
C THR A 3 3.73 -22.63 -2.20
N TYR A 4 4.04 -21.60 -3.00
CA TYR A 4 4.11 -20.20 -2.55
C TYR A 4 2.76 -19.61 -2.13
N ALA A 5 1.65 -20.15 -2.63
CA ALA A 5 0.31 -19.67 -2.28
C ALA A 5 -0.13 -20.14 -0.89
N PHE A 6 0.34 -21.31 -0.43
CA PHE A 6 0.06 -21.77 0.93
C PHE A 6 0.96 -21.08 1.95
N GLN A 7 2.25 -20.93 1.63
CA GLN A 7 3.19 -20.24 2.50
C GLN A 7 2.75 -18.79 2.78
N SER A 8 2.34 -18.05 1.74
CA SER A 8 1.79 -16.70 1.92
C SER A 8 0.52 -16.69 2.76
N ALA A 9 -0.38 -17.65 2.55
CA ALA A 9 -1.63 -17.75 3.30
C ALA A 9 -1.38 -17.96 4.80
N PHE A 10 -0.41 -18.81 5.17
CA PHE A 10 -0.03 -19.00 6.57
C PHE A 10 0.59 -17.74 7.18
N ILE A 11 1.47 -17.04 6.44
CA ILE A 11 2.06 -15.76 6.89
C ILE A 11 0.96 -14.71 7.11
N ASP A 12 -0.01 -14.61 6.20
CA ASP A 12 -1.12 -13.66 6.31
C ASP A 12 -2.03 -13.99 7.50
N ALA A 13 -2.30 -15.27 7.74
CA ALA A 13 -3.09 -15.74 8.87
C ALA A 13 -2.39 -15.47 10.22
N ASP A 14 -1.10 -15.76 10.31
CA ASP A 14 -0.28 -15.50 11.49
C ASP A 14 -0.22 -14.00 11.80
N THR A 15 0.03 -13.16 10.78
CA THR A 15 0.02 -11.71 10.91
C THR A 15 -1.34 -11.18 11.38
N ALA A 16 -2.44 -11.72 10.84
CA ALA A 16 -3.78 -11.32 11.28
C ALA A 16 -4.06 -11.73 12.73
N ARG A 17 -3.64 -12.93 13.13
CA ARG A 17 -3.80 -13.44 14.51
C ARG A 17 -2.97 -12.62 15.50
N GLN A 18 -1.73 -12.31 15.17
CA GLN A 18 -0.85 -11.47 16.00
C GLN A 18 -1.41 -10.05 16.14
N ASN A 19 -1.94 -9.47 15.06
CA ASN A 19 -2.59 -8.15 15.10
C ASN A 19 -3.80 -8.11 16.03
N TRP A 20 -4.62 -9.16 16.00
CA TRP A 20 -5.74 -9.32 16.94
C TRP A 20 -5.25 -9.50 18.39
N TRP A 21 -4.24 -10.34 18.61
CA TRP A 21 -3.68 -10.55 19.95
C TRP A 21 -3.09 -9.28 20.55
N ASN A 22 -2.34 -8.52 19.75
CA ASN A 22 -1.81 -7.21 20.14
C ASN A 22 -2.92 -6.19 20.41
N SER A 23 -4.01 -6.24 19.65
CA SER A 23 -5.18 -5.39 19.91
C SER A 23 -5.90 -5.78 21.20
N ARG A 24 -6.07 -7.08 21.46
CA ARG A 24 -6.75 -7.60 22.67
C ARG A 24 -5.95 -7.32 23.94
N THR A 25 -4.63 -7.32 23.85
CA THR A 25 -3.72 -7.02 24.97
C THR A 25 -3.40 -5.53 25.13
N GLY A 26 -4.01 -4.65 24.34
CA GLY A 26 -3.80 -3.20 24.40
C GLY A 26 -2.45 -2.71 23.89
N ARG A 27 -1.64 -3.58 23.27
CA ARG A 27 -0.32 -3.22 22.72
C ARG A 27 -0.39 -2.40 21.42
N ARG A 28 -1.54 -2.43 20.74
CA ARG A 28 -1.75 -1.69 19.48
C ARG A 28 -2.64 -0.47 19.74
N ALA A 29 -2.15 0.72 19.35
CA ALA A 29 -2.96 1.93 19.32
C ALA A 29 -3.99 1.90 18.18
N GLY A 30 -5.20 2.39 18.45
CA GLY A 30 -6.29 2.52 17.46
C GLY A 30 -7.51 1.65 17.77
N ASN A 31 -8.43 1.57 16.80
CA ASN A 31 -9.68 0.83 16.93
C ASN A 31 -9.41 -0.68 17.13
N PRO A 32 -10.12 -1.36 18.05
CA PRO A 32 -9.92 -2.79 18.28
C PRO A 32 -10.12 -3.60 16.99
N VAL A 33 -9.16 -4.48 16.72
CA VAL A 33 -9.22 -5.42 15.59
C VAL A 33 -10.04 -6.62 16.03
N GLY A 34 -11.04 -6.99 15.25
CA GLY A 34 -11.82 -8.21 15.47
C GLY A 34 -10.99 -9.48 15.27
N GLU A 35 -11.46 -10.59 15.84
CA GLU A 35 -10.81 -11.89 15.63
C GLU A 35 -10.77 -12.24 14.13
N PRO A 36 -9.63 -12.74 13.59
CA PRO A 36 -9.56 -13.18 12.21
C PRO A 36 -10.58 -14.29 11.95
N ARG A 37 -11.41 -14.13 10.92
CA ARG A 37 -12.44 -15.10 10.54
C ARG A 37 -12.11 -15.69 9.18
N PHE A 38 -12.46 -16.96 9.01
CA PHE A 38 -12.39 -17.59 7.69
C PHE A 38 -13.28 -16.84 6.70
N LYS A 39 -12.74 -16.62 5.49
CA LYS A 39 -13.49 -16.00 4.40
C LYS A 39 -14.64 -16.92 4.01
N ARG A 40 -15.86 -16.36 3.94
CA ARG A 40 -17.03 -17.07 3.42
C ARG A 40 -17.11 -16.90 1.91
N LYS A 41 -17.33 -18.00 1.20
CA LYS A 41 -17.65 -18.02 -0.23
C LYS A 41 -18.81 -17.05 -0.51
N HIS A 42 -18.72 -16.24 -1.55
CA HIS A 42 -19.71 -15.23 -1.98
C HIS A 42 -19.86 -13.96 -1.10
N ARG A 43 -19.35 -13.93 0.14
CA ARG A 43 -19.37 -12.71 0.98
C ARG A 43 -18.04 -11.96 0.97
N CYS A 44 -16.95 -12.71 0.82
CA CYS A 44 -15.60 -12.16 0.75
C CYS A 44 -15.08 -12.27 -0.68
N ARG A 45 -14.24 -11.30 -1.05
CA ARG A 45 -13.54 -11.30 -2.32
C ARG A 45 -12.49 -12.42 -2.31
N ASP A 46 -12.59 -13.39 -3.22
CA ASP A 46 -11.63 -14.48 -3.33
C ASP A 46 -10.27 -13.89 -3.73
N SER A 47 -9.32 -13.91 -2.79
CA SER A 47 -8.01 -13.30 -2.95
C SER A 47 -6.93 -14.14 -2.31
N PHE A 48 -5.83 -14.31 -3.03
CA PHE A 48 -4.63 -14.95 -2.53
C PHE A 48 -3.40 -14.16 -2.98
N ARG A 49 -2.39 -14.18 -2.11
CA ARG A 49 -1.10 -13.54 -2.34
C ARG A 49 -0.10 -14.59 -2.75
N ILE A 50 0.77 -14.28 -3.70
CA ILE A 50 1.91 -15.10 -4.06
C ILE A 50 3.15 -14.28 -3.74
N HIS A 51 3.99 -14.82 -2.86
CA HIS A 51 5.30 -14.23 -2.60
C HIS A 51 6.24 -14.41 -3.79
N HIS A 52 7.04 -13.39 -4.03
CA HIS A 52 8.14 -13.44 -4.98
C HIS A 52 9.43 -13.69 -4.22
N ASP A 53 10.19 -14.71 -4.61
CA ASP A 53 11.58 -14.84 -4.18
C ASP A 53 12.45 -13.96 -5.09
N VAL A 54 13.10 -12.96 -4.51
CA VAL A 54 13.98 -12.02 -5.21
C VAL A 54 15.17 -12.74 -5.85
N LYS A 55 15.65 -13.85 -5.26
CA LYS A 55 16.78 -14.63 -5.79
C LYS A 55 16.38 -15.50 -6.98
N ARG A 56 15.12 -15.89 -7.07
CA ARG A 56 14.56 -16.69 -8.18
C ARG A 56 13.26 -16.04 -8.65
N PRO A 57 13.34 -14.98 -9.47
CA PRO A 57 12.18 -14.19 -9.80
C PRO A 57 11.24 -14.98 -10.72
N THR A 58 10.22 -15.60 -10.13
CA THR A 58 9.23 -16.42 -10.85
C THR A 58 8.08 -15.59 -11.43
N ILE A 59 7.91 -14.37 -10.94
CA ILE A 59 6.91 -13.42 -11.43
C ILE A 59 7.61 -12.41 -12.33
N ARG A 60 7.23 -12.35 -13.59
CA ARG A 60 7.85 -11.46 -14.58
C ARG A 60 6.81 -10.92 -15.55
N PRO A 61 6.87 -9.65 -15.97
CA PRO A 61 6.10 -9.21 -17.12
C PRO A 61 6.67 -9.84 -18.40
N ASP A 62 5.78 -10.35 -19.25
CA ASP A 62 6.08 -10.85 -20.59
C ASP A 62 5.53 -9.85 -21.60
N GLY A 63 6.34 -8.85 -21.92
CA GLY A 63 5.90 -7.64 -22.61
C GLY A 63 4.92 -6.79 -21.80
N TYR A 64 4.09 -5.99 -22.50
CA TYR A 64 3.22 -5.00 -21.85
C TYR A 64 1.80 -5.50 -21.55
N ARG A 65 1.43 -6.68 -22.04
CA ARG A 65 0.05 -7.20 -21.92
C ARG A 65 -0.01 -8.59 -21.32
N ARG A 66 1.12 -9.16 -20.87
CA ARG A 66 1.14 -10.47 -20.20
C ARG A 66 1.96 -10.40 -18.92
N LEU A 67 1.53 -11.19 -17.93
CA LEU A 67 2.21 -11.37 -16.67
C LEU A 67 2.43 -12.87 -16.46
N ILE A 68 3.69 -13.29 -16.34
CA ILE A 68 4.05 -14.64 -15.95
C ILE A 68 3.88 -14.74 -14.45
N VAL A 69 3.02 -15.66 -14.03
CA VAL A 69 2.81 -16.02 -12.63
C VAL A 69 3.24 -17.48 -12.44
N PRO A 70 3.96 -17.82 -11.34
CA PRO A 70 4.34 -19.20 -11.05
C PRO A 70 3.14 -20.13 -11.15
N ARG A 71 3.34 -21.26 -11.84
CA ARG A 71 2.36 -22.35 -12.02
C ARG A 71 1.11 -22.00 -12.86
N LEU A 72 0.74 -20.72 -12.98
CA LEU A 72 -0.35 -20.26 -13.85
C LEU A 72 0.13 -19.93 -15.27
N GLY A 73 1.44 -19.71 -15.46
CA GLY A 73 2.03 -19.39 -16.75
C GLY A 73 1.82 -17.91 -17.13
N SER A 74 1.87 -17.61 -18.43
CA SER A 74 1.62 -16.25 -18.95
C SER A 74 0.12 -15.95 -18.96
N ILE A 75 -0.30 -14.98 -18.16
CA ILE A 75 -1.68 -14.49 -18.07
C ILE A 75 -1.80 -13.18 -18.85
N ARG A 76 -2.83 -13.05 -19.69
CA ARG A 76 -3.14 -11.78 -20.37
C ARG A 76 -3.69 -10.77 -19.37
N LEU A 77 -3.07 -9.59 -19.33
CA LEU A 77 -3.55 -8.45 -18.58
C LEU A 77 -4.54 -7.65 -19.43
N HIS A 78 -5.64 -7.21 -18.81
CA HIS A 78 -6.53 -6.23 -19.41
C HIS A 78 -5.94 -4.83 -19.37
N ALA A 79 -5.24 -4.50 -18.28
CA ALA A 79 -4.49 -3.26 -18.14
C ALA A 79 -3.10 -3.39 -18.78
N THR A 80 -2.48 -2.25 -19.08
CA THR A 80 -1.13 -2.21 -19.64
C THR A 80 -0.08 -2.28 -18.51
N ALA A 81 0.88 -3.20 -18.63
CA ALA A 81 2.00 -3.37 -17.70
C ALA A 81 3.14 -2.36 -17.90
N LYS A 82 3.01 -1.37 -18.79
CA LYS A 82 4.01 -0.29 -18.99
C LYS A 82 4.48 0.35 -17.67
N PRO A 83 3.60 0.71 -16.71
CA PRO A 83 4.06 1.30 -15.45
C PRO A 83 4.95 0.35 -14.65
N LEU A 84 4.61 -0.95 -14.65
CA LEU A 84 5.40 -1.99 -14.01
C LEU A 84 6.75 -2.16 -14.71
N CYS A 85 6.77 -2.33 -16.04
CA CYS A 85 8.02 -2.45 -16.81
C CYS A 85 8.94 -1.24 -16.59
N ARG A 86 8.39 -0.02 -16.60
CA ARG A 86 9.16 1.20 -16.31
C ARG A 86 9.71 1.22 -14.88
N ALA A 87 8.97 0.70 -13.90
CA ALA A 87 9.49 0.58 -12.54
C ALA A 87 10.64 -0.43 -12.47
N LEU A 88 10.50 -1.60 -13.12
CA LEU A 88 11.56 -2.61 -13.16
C LEU A 88 12.82 -2.10 -13.87
N SER A 89 12.69 -1.34 -14.96
CA SER A 89 13.84 -0.71 -15.64
C SER A 89 14.57 0.32 -14.75
N ARG A 90 13.89 0.91 -13.77
CA ARG A 90 14.49 1.80 -12.76
C ARG A 90 15.13 1.05 -11.58
N GLY A 91 15.14 -0.29 -11.61
CA GLY A 91 15.67 -1.12 -10.54
C GLY A 91 14.64 -1.52 -9.47
N ALA A 92 13.34 -1.35 -9.72
CA ALA A 92 12.32 -1.84 -8.81
C ALA A 92 12.33 -3.38 -8.73
N VAL A 93 12.10 -3.90 -7.53
CA VAL A 93 12.05 -5.35 -7.28
C VAL A 93 10.62 -5.76 -6.94
N ILE A 94 10.10 -6.79 -7.60
CA ILE A 94 8.78 -7.34 -7.29
C ILE A 94 8.87 -8.07 -5.94
N GLN A 95 7.94 -7.80 -5.02
CA GLN A 95 7.89 -8.46 -3.71
C GLN A 95 6.80 -9.52 -3.64
N SER A 96 5.61 -9.19 -4.14
CA SER A 96 4.48 -10.11 -4.12
C SER A 96 3.46 -9.72 -5.16
N VAL A 97 2.60 -10.66 -5.52
CA VAL A 97 1.42 -10.41 -6.34
C VAL A 97 0.20 -10.90 -5.61
N THR A 98 -0.80 -10.04 -5.49
CA THR A 98 -2.12 -10.40 -4.96
C THR A 98 -3.07 -10.59 -6.13
N ILE A 99 -3.49 -11.83 -6.35
CA ILE A 99 -4.45 -12.20 -7.40
C ILE A 99 -5.78 -12.42 -6.74
N ALA A 100 -6.81 -11.84 -7.33
CA ALA A 100 -8.09 -11.90 -6.70
C ALA A 100 -9.26 -11.71 -7.68
N SER A 101 -10.36 -12.41 -7.42
CA SER A 101 -11.53 -12.49 -8.30
C SER A 101 -12.55 -11.42 -7.97
N GLY A 102 -13.18 -10.83 -8.98
CA GLY A 102 -14.26 -9.87 -8.81
C GLY A 102 -15.21 -9.90 -10.01
N GLY A 103 -16.45 -10.33 -9.78
CA GLY A 103 -17.43 -10.54 -10.85
C GLY A 103 -16.89 -11.54 -11.87
N HIS A 104 -16.78 -11.12 -13.13
CA HIS A 104 -16.28 -11.93 -14.24
C HIS A 104 -14.78 -11.78 -14.52
N ARG A 105 -14.05 -11.01 -13.71
CA ARG A 105 -12.64 -10.67 -13.97
C ARG A 105 -11.73 -11.02 -12.81
N TRP A 106 -10.50 -11.36 -13.15
CA TRP A 106 -9.41 -11.49 -12.21
C TRP A 106 -8.56 -10.22 -12.24
N TYR A 107 -8.20 -9.73 -11.06
CA TYR A 107 -7.30 -8.60 -10.90
C TYR A 107 -6.02 -9.06 -10.21
N ALA A 108 -4.88 -8.58 -10.72
CA ALA A 108 -3.58 -8.83 -10.14
C ALA A 108 -2.94 -7.51 -9.71
N SER A 109 -2.67 -7.37 -8.42
CA SER A 109 -1.94 -6.23 -7.87
C SER A 109 -0.50 -6.66 -7.59
N VAL A 110 0.46 -5.99 -8.21
CA VAL A 110 1.89 -6.27 -8.03
C VAL A 110 2.48 -5.30 -7.03
N LEU A 111 2.96 -5.82 -5.90
CA LEU A 111 3.72 -5.05 -4.93
C LEU A 111 5.17 -4.97 -5.38
N ILE A 112 5.67 -3.75 -5.53
CA ILE A 112 7.04 -3.47 -5.93
C ILE A 112 7.76 -2.68 -4.83
N LYS A 113 9.04 -2.99 -4.64
CA LYS A 113 9.98 -2.17 -3.87
C LYS A 113 10.71 -1.29 -4.86
N ASP A 114 10.29 -0.03 -4.95
CA ASP A 114 10.99 0.97 -5.76
C ASP A 114 12.23 1.45 -4.98
N PRO A 115 13.44 1.45 -5.60
CA PRO A 115 14.65 1.98 -4.96
C PRO A 115 14.65 3.52 -4.92
N VAL A 116 13.90 4.14 -5.83
CA VAL A 116 13.70 5.59 -5.85
C VAL A 116 12.52 5.91 -4.93
N PRO A 117 12.71 6.70 -3.86
CA PRO A 117 11.61 7.08 -2.99
C PRO A 117 10.54 7.80 -3.82
N ALA A 118 9.29 7.39 -3.63
CA ALA A 118 8.17 8.03 -4.31
C ALA A 118 8.23 9.54 -4.03
N ARG A 119 8.35 10.34 -5.09
CA ARG A 119 8.26 11.80 -4.96
C ARG A 119 6.93 12.11 -4.26
N PRO A 120 6.91 12.87 -3.16
CA PRO A 120 5.66 13.21 -2.50
C PRO A 120 4.77 13.88 -3.54
N ARG A 121 3.62 13.26 -3.84
CA ARG A 121 2.56 13.94 -4.58
C ARG A 121 2.09 15.05 -3.67
N LEU A 122 2.44 16.30 -4.00
CA LEU A 122 1.78 17.43 -3.38
C LEU A 122 0.26 17.24 -3.58
N PRO A 123 -0.55 17.41 -2.53
CA PRO A 123 -1.99 17.37 -2.69
C PRO A 123 -2.39 18.49 -3.66
N ALA A 124 -3.05 18.10 -4.76
CA ALA A 124 -3.68 19.07 -5.65
C ALA A 124 -4.75 19.81 -4.83
N GLY A 125 -4.50 21.08 -4.50
CA GLY A 125 -5.50 21.96 -3.89
C GLY A 125 -5.38 22.26 -2.40
N SER A 126 -4.18 22.45 -1.83
CA SER A 126 -4.06 23.20 -0.57
C SER A 126 -3.80 24.68 -0.87
N MET A 127 -4.85 25.37 -1.33
CA MET A 127 -4.89 26.83 -1.30
C MET A 127 -5.15 27.21 0.17
N LEU A 128 -4.12 27.18 1.01
CA LEU A 128 -4.14 27.82 2.32
C LEU A 128 -4.23 29.32 2.04
N ARG A 129 -5.46 29.82 2.02
CA ARG A 129 -5.77 31.24 2.06
C ARG A 129 -5.39 31.70 3.47
N GLU A 130 -4.13 32.07 3.66
CA GLU A 130 -3.69 32.92 4.76
C GLU A 130 -4.39 34.27 4.57
N GLN A 131 -5.64 34.36 5.04
CA GLN A 131 -6.19 35.66 5.38
C GLN A 131 -5.50 36.05 6.68
N ALA A 132 -4.46 36.87 6.53
CA ALA A 132 -3.95 37.67 7.62
C ALA A 132 -5.14 38.35 8.30
N ALA A 133 -5.48 37.88 9.49
CA ALA A 133 -6.29 38.64 10.40
C ALA A 133 -5.51 39.92 10.71
N SER A 134 -5.89 41.01 10.04
CA SER A 134 -5.54 42.36 10.42
C SER A 134 -6.17 42.63 11.80
N THR A 135 -5.52 42.18 12.87
CA THR A 135 -5.77 42.70 14.20
C THR A 135 -4.90 43.93 14.36
N SER A 136 -5.48 45.09 14.06
CA SER A 136 -4.94 46.39 14.45
C SER A 136 -4.95 46.49 15.98
N ALA A 137 -3.89 45.99 16.62
CA ALA A 137 -3.59 46.28 18.01
C ALA A 137 -2.83 47.61 18.08
N SER A 138 -3.53 48.65 18.53
CA SER A 138 -2.99 49.95 18.89
C SER A 138 -1.85 49.81 19.89
N ARG A 139 -0.69 50.40 19.54
CA ARG A 139 0.46 50.54 20.44
C ARG A 139 0.08 51.47 21.59
N PRO A 140 0.14 51.05 22.87
CA PRO A 140 0.04 52.02 23.97
C PRO A 140 1.30 52.89 23.97
N ARG A 141 1.11 54.21 24.07
CA ARG A 141 2.17 55.19 24.28
C ARG A 141 2.88 54.87 25.60
N GLN A 142 4.17 54.62 25.56
CA GLN A 142 5.04 54.58 26.74
C GLN A 142 5.14 56.01 27.31
N PRO A 143 5.02 56.23 28.63
CA PRO A 143 5.32 57.51 29.23
C PRO A 143 6.84 57.71 29.36
N CYS A 144 7.28 58.97 29.20
CA CYS A 144 8.69 59.38 29.32
C CYS A 144 9.24 59.13 30.74
N PRO A 145 10.53 58.78 30.88
CA PRO A 145 11.18 58.67 32.18
C PRO A 145 11.47 60.07 32.79
N PRO A 146 11.43 60.21 34.13
CA PRO A 146 11.78 61.47 34.80
C PRO A 146 13.29 61.70 34.84
N ALA A 147 13.67 62.97 34.69
CA ALA A 147 15.04 63.46 34.73
C ALA A 147 15.69 63.27 36.12
N LYS A 148 16.96 62.85 36.11
CA LYS A 148 17.99 63.18 37.08
C LYS A 148 19.30 63.41 36.36
#